data_AF-A0A7V5RDD5-F1
#
_entry.id   AF-A0A7V5RDD5-F1
#
_cell.length_a   1.000
_cell.length_b   1.000
_cell.length_c   1.000
_cell.angle_alpha   90.00
_cell.angle_beta   90.00
_cell.angle_gamma   90.00
#
_symmetry.space_group_name_H-M   'P 1'
#
loop_
_entity.id
_entity.type
_entity.pdbx_description
1 polymer ?
#
loop_
_entity_poly.entity_id
_entity_poly.type
_entity_poly.pdbx_seq_one_letter_code
_entity_poly.pdbx_strand_id
1 'polypeptide(L)'
;MFKKTLFTIAAAAALAGCVARPTPLPEPSSSDAALYRSKCGSCHAIAHPKRHTAAQWEHMLEVMERQMKHRRMEPLTEEERSAILEYLKRNSK
;
A
#
# COMPACT_ATOMS: atom_id res chain seq x y z
N MET A 1 38.34 46.99 19.93
CA MET A 1 38.87 45.71 20.46
C MET A 1 38.03 44.58 19.91
N PHE A 2 38.69 43.63 19.24
CA PHE A 2 38.09 42.49 18.55
C PHE A 2 37.35 41.55 19.50
N LYS A 3 36.12 41.20 19.15
CA LYS A 3 35.61 39.85 19.39
C LYS A 3 35.05 39.33 18.07
N LYS A 4 35.93 38.69 17.30
CA LYS A 4 35.57 37.85 16.15
C LYS A 4 34.89 36.61 16.72
N THR A 5 33.58 36.65 16.87
CA THR A 5 32.81 35.44 17.18
C THR A 5 32.70 34.64 15.89
N LEU A 6 33.62 33.68 15.75
CA LEU A 6 33.68 32.70 14.69
C LEU A 6 32.38 31.88 14.74
N PHE A 7 31.36 32.25 13.97
CA PHE A 7 30.19 31.40 13.79
C PHE A 7 30.59 30.26 12.86
N THR A 8 30.88 29.13 13.48
CA THR A 8 31.08 27.82 12.84
C THR A 8 29.99 27.58 11.79
N ILE A 9 30.41 27.44 10.53
CA ILE A 9 29.58 26.93 9.44
C ILE A 9 29.24 25.48 9.83
N ALA A 10 28.05 25.26 10.37
CA ALA A 10 27.51 23.92 10.55
C ALA A 10 27.15 23.38 9.16
N ALA A 11 28.10 22.66 8.55
CA ALA A 11 27.85 21.81 7.40
C ALA A 11 26.93 20.65 7.82
N ALA A 12 25.61 20.85 7.73
CA ALA A 12 24.66 19.75 7.81
C ALA A 12 24.59 19.07 6.44
N ALA A 13 25.35 17.97 6.33
CA ALA A 13 25.42 17.09 5.18
C ALA A 13 24.03 16.69 4.67
N ALA A 14 23.90 16.67 3.33
CA ALA A 14 22.69 16.34 2.61
C ALA A 14 22.15 14.95 3.00
N LEU A 15 20.98 14.92 3.65
CA LEU A 15 20.12 13.74 3.74
C LEU A 15 19.44 13.51 2.38
N ALA A 16 20.22 13.17 1.35
CA ALA A 16 19.69 12.65 0.09
C ALA A 16 19.27 11.19 0.30
N GLY A 17 18.25 10.98 1.13
CA GLY A 17 17.58 9.69 1.25
C GLY A 17 16.80 9.39 -0.03
N CYS A 18 16.86 8.14 -0.51
CA CYS A 18 16.04 7.70 -1.64
C CYS A 18 14.56 7.75 -1.27
N VAL A 19 13.86 8.83 -1.63
CA VAL A 19 12.39 8.87 -1.58
C VAL A 19 11.89 8.00 -2.74
N ALA A 20 11.74 6.70 -2.49
CA ALA A 20 11.06 5.81 -3.43
C ALA A 20 9.59 6.24 -3.53
N ARG A 21 9.16 6.70 -4.70
CA ARG A 21 7.76 7.03 -4.94
C ARG A 21 6.93 5.75 -4.92
N PRO A 22 5.77 5.72 -4.25
CA PRO A 22 4.86 4.57 -4.30
C PRO A 22 4.46 4.29 -5.75
N THR A 23 4.62 3.05 -6.19
CA THR A 23 4.12 2.62 -7.51
C THR A 23 2.60 2.78 -7.52
N PRO A 24 2.02 3.50 -8.50
CA PRO A 24 0.57 3.63 -8.61
C PRO A 24 -0.05 2.25 -8.84
N LEU A 25 -1.26 2.06 -8.32
CA LEU A 25 -2.03 0.87 -8.63
C LEU A 25 -2.33 0.81 -10.14
N PRO A 26 -2.43 -0.38 -10.73
CA PRO A 26 -3.03 -0.56 -12.05
C PRO A 26 -4.45 0.01 -12.09
N GLU A 27 -4.89 0.49 -13.25
CA GLU A 27 -6.22 1.07 -13.45
C GLU A 27 -6.63 2.07 -12.34
N PRO A 28 -5.81 3.09 -12.02
CA PRO A 28 -5.94 3.88 -10.78
C PRO A 28 -7.24 4.69 -10.67
N SER A 29 -7.93 4.93 -11.78
CA SER A 29 -9.23 5.62 -11.85
C SER A 29 -10.43 4.66 -11.83
N SER A 30 -10.21 3.34 -11.78
CA SER A 30 -11.29 2.35 -11.76
C SER A 30 -11.97 2.29 -10.38
N SER A 31 -13.24 1.90 -10.38
CA SER A 31 -13.98 1.58 -9.14
C SER A 31 -13.30 0.45 -8.36
N ASP A 32 -12.74 -0.54 -9.04
CA ASP A 32 -12.15 -1.71 -8.38
C ASP A 32 -10.84 -1.37 -7.69
N ALA A 33 -9.99 -0.52 -8.29
CA ALA A 33 -8.79 -0.02 -7.64
C ALA A 33 -9.12 0.83 -6.40
N ALA A 34 -10.19 1.63 -6.47
CA ALA A 34 -10.69 2.39 -5.32
C ALA A 34 -11.25 1.47 -4.22
N LEU A 35 -12.01 0.45 -4.60
CA LEU A 35 -12.56 -0.55 -3.67
C LEU A 35 -11.44 -1.33 -2.97
N TYR A 36 -10.47 -1.85 -3.72
CA TYR A 36 -9.31 -2.56 -3.17
C TYR A 36 -8.55 -1.69 -2.16
N ARG A 37 -8.27 -0.42 -2.52
CA ARG A 37 -7.61 0.52 -1.63
C ARG A 37 -8.40 0.80 -0.37
N SER A 38 -9.71 1.02 -0.50
CA SER A 38 -10.61 1.34 0.62
C SER A 38 -10.72 0.17 1.60
N LYS A 39 -11.01 -1.02 1.09
CA LYS A 39 -11.25 -2.21 1.92
C LYS A 39 -9.96 -2.77 2.51
N CYS A 40 -8.94 -2.99 1.68
CA CYS A 40 -7.72 -3.67 2.12
C CYS A 40 -6.64 -2.72 2.68
N GLY A 41 -6.77 -1.41 2.49
CA GLY A 41 -5.83 -0.41 3.01
C GLY A 41 -6.18 0.13 4.40
N SER A 42 -7.26 -0.36 5.01
CA SER A 42 -7.79 0.14 6.28
C SER A 42 -6.94 -0.24 7.51
N CYS A 43 -6.15 -1.32 7.42
CA CYS A 43 -5.30 -1.79 8.53
C CYS A 43 -3.79 -1.61 8.30
N HIS A 44 -3.33 -1.71 7.06
CA HIS A 44 -1.92 -1.57 6.70
C HIS A 44 -1.81 -1.16 5.23
N ALA A 45 -0.59 -0.87 4.77
CA ALA A 45 -0.35 -0.61 3.36
C ALA A 45 -0.76 -1.81 2.49
N ILE A 46 -1.48 -1.54 1.40
CA ILE A 46 -1.88 -2.56 0.44
C ILE A 46 -0.68 -3.07 -0.37
N ALA A 47 -0.73 -4.34 -0.75
CA ALA A 47 0.25 -4.93 -1.65
C ALA A 47 -0.09 -4.54 -3.11
N HIS A 48 0.93 -4.18 -3.89
CA HIS A 48 0.72 -3.91 -5.31
C HIS A 48 0.28 -5.21 -6.04
N PRO A 49 -0.72 -5.20 -6.94
CA PRO A 49 -1.23 -6.40 -7.63
C PRO A 49 -0.14 -7.29 -8.28
N LYS A 50 0.89 -6.67 -8.86
CA LYS A 50 2.08 -7.37 -9.40
C LYS A 50 2.98 -8.10 -8.38
N ARG A 51 2.65 -8.14 -7.09
CA ARG A 51 3.46 -8.86 -6.09
C ARG A 51 3.22 -10.37 -6.12
N HIS A 52 2.00 -10.78 -6.46
CA HIS A 52 1.55 -12.17 -6.44
C HIS A 52 0.99 -12.59 -7.79
N THR A 53 0.99 -13.90 -8.05
CA THR A 53 0.25 -14.50 -9.18
C THR A 53 -1.25 -14.55 -8.87
N ALA A 54 -2.09 -14.75 -9.88
CA ALA A 54 -3.55 -14.89 -9.70
C ALA A 54 -3.93 -15.92 -8.62
N ALA A 55 -3.33 -17.12 -8.65
CA ALA A 55 -3.58 -18.17 -7.65
C ALA A 55 -3.11 -17.79 -6.24
N GLN A 56 -1.98 -17.06 -6.14
CA GLN A 56 -1.50 -16.56 -4.85
C GLN A 56 -2.43 -15.48 -4.27
N TRP A 57 -3.07 -14.67 -5.11
CA TRP A 57 -4.03 -13.66 -4.67
C TRP A 57 -5.31 -14.26 -4.12
N GLU A 58 -5.81 -15.33 -4.73
CA GLU A 58 -6.97 -16.07 -4.21
C GLU A 58 -6.69 -16.56 -2.78
N HIS A 59 -5.54 -17.20 -2.57
CA HIS A 59 -5.13 -17.61 -1.23
C HIS A 59 -4.93 -16.42 -0.27
N MET A 60 -4.31 -15.33 -0.74
CA MET A 60 -4.06 -14.15 0.11
C MET A 60 -5.34 -13.48 0.55
N LEU A 61 -6.36 -13.41 -0.31
CA LEU A 61 -7.64 -12.83 0.05
C LEU A 61 -8.30 -13.61 1.19
N GLU A 62 -8.29 -14.94 1.13
CA GLU A 62 -8.79 -15.78 2.23
C GLU A 62 -8.02 -15.56 3.54
N VAL A 63 -6.69 -15.40 3.48
CA VAL A 63 -5.86 -15.10 4.65
C VAL A 63 -6.27 -13.76 5.27
N MET A 64 -6.47 -12.73 4.44
CA MET A 64 -6.87 -11.40 4.91
C MET A 64 -8.30 -11.40 5.45
N GLU A 65 -9.25 -12.11 4.85
CA GLU A 65 -10.61 -12.24 5.38
C GLU A 65 -10.63 -12.90 6.77
N ARG A 66 -9.84 -13.97 6.96
CA ARG A 66 -9.64 -14.56 8.30
C ARG A 66 -9.08 -13.54 9.28
N GLN A 67 -8.10 -12.74 8.85
CA GLN A 67 -7.51 -11.71 9.70
C GLN A 67 -8.47 -10.57 10.03
N MET A 68 -9.29 -10.12 9.08
CA MET A 68 -10.35 -9.15 9.29
C MET A 68 -11.32 -9.65 10.36
N LYS A 69 -11.73 -10.91 10.28
CA LYS A 69 -12.58 -11.56 11.31
C LYS A 69 -11.89 -11.60 12.67
N HIS A 70 -10.62 -11.97 12.77
CA HIS A 70 -9.87 -11.97 14.03
C HIS A 70 -9.76 -10.57 14.65
N ARG A 71 -9.72 -9.53 13.81
CA ARG A 71 -9.71 -8.12 14.20
C ARG A 71 -11.11 -7.54 14.44
N ARG A 72 -12.17 -8.36 14.30
CA ARG A 72 -13.59 -7.96 14.44
C ARG A 72 -13.97 -6.81 13.51
N MET A 73 -13.41 -6.81 12.30
CA MET A 73 -13.80 -5.88 11.26
C MET A 73 -15.07 -6.35 10.57
N GLU A 74 -15.78 -5.42 9.94
CA GLU A 74 -16.88 -5.75 9.03
C GLU A 74 -16.36 -6.66 7.90
N PRO A 75 -16.97 -7.83 7.67
CA PRO A 75 -16.62 -8.69 6.55
C PRO A 75 -16.84 -8.00 5.19
N LEU A 76 -16.13 -8.47 4.17
CA LEU A 76 -16.46 -8.12 2.79
C LEU A 76 -17.82 -8.74 2.43
N THR A 77 -18.62 -8.04 1.62
CA THR A 77 -19.74 -8.70 0.93
C THR A 77 -19.21 -9.60 -0.18
N GLU A 78 -20.03 -10.53 -0.66
CA GLU A 78 -19.64 -11.42 -1.77
C GLU A 78 -19.32 -10.65 -3.06
N GLU A 79 -20.04 -9.55 -3.30
CA GLU A 79 -19.79 -8.65 -4.44
C GLU A 79 -18.44 -7.94 -4.29
N GLU A 80 -18.15 -7.42 -3.09
CA GLU A 80 -16.88 -6.76 -2.80
C GLU A 80 -15.70 -7.72 -2.92
N ARG A 81 -15.85 -8.93 -2.35
CA ARG A 81 -14.87 -10.00 -2.42
C ARG A 81 -14.58 -10.38 -3.87
N SER A 82 -15.62 -10.58 -4.67
CA SER A 82 -15.49 -10.96 -6.08
C SER A 82 -14.82 -9.87 -6.91
N ALA A 83 -15.23 -8.61 -6.73
CA ALA A 83 -14.65 -7.47 -7.44
C ALA A 83 -13.16 -7.28 -7.10
N ILE A 84 -12.81 -7.39 -5.81
CA ILE A 84 -11.41 -7.30 -5.37
C ILE A 84 -10.58 -8.45 -5.94
N LEU A 85 -11.08 -9.69 -5.88
CA LEU A 85 -10.36 -10.86 -6.37
C LEU A 85 -10.11 -10.78 -7.88
N GLU A 86 -11.11 -10.41 -8.67
CA GLU A 86 -10.97 -10.26 -10.12
C GLU A 86 -10.02 -9.12 -10.50
N TYR A 87 -10.07 -7.99 -9.78
CA TYR A 87 -9.09 -6.91 -9.95
C TYR A 87 -7.65 -7.36 -9.65
N LEU A 88 -7.44 -8.11 -8.57
CA LEU A 88 -6.12 -8.63 -8.20
C LEU A 88 -5.61 -9.65 -9.21
N LYS A 89 -6.47 -10.55 -9.71
CA LYS A 89 -6.11 -11.58 -10.68
C LYS A 89 -5.76 -10.97 -12.04
N ARG A 90 -6.59 -10.06 -12.58
CA ARG A 90 -6.35 -9.44 -13.90
C ARG A 90 -5.08 -8.57 -13.93
N ASN A 91 -4.67 -8.06 -12.76
CA ASN A 91 -3.48 -7.22 -12.60
C ASN A 91 -2.29 -7.92 -11.92
N SER A 92 -2.34 -9.25 -11.82
CA SER A 92 -1.27 -10.07 -11.24
C SER A 92 -0.01 -10.08 -12.14
N LYS A 93 1.11 -10.56 -11.59
CA LYS A 93 2.38 -10.68 -12.33
C LYS A 93 2.41 -11.86 -13.30
#